data_AF-A0A2D6D083-F1
#
_entry.id   AF-A0A2D6D083-F1
#
_cell.length_a   1.000
_cell.length_b   1.000
_cell.length_c   1.000
_cell.angle_alpha   90.00
_cell.angle_beta   90.00
_cell.angle_gamma   90.00
#
_symmetry.space_group_name_H-M   'P 1'
#
loop_
_entity.id
_entity.type
_entity.pdbx_description
1 polymer ?
#
loop_
_entity_poly.entity_id
_entity_poly.type
_entity_poly.pdbx_seq_one_letter_code
_entity_poly.pdbx_strand_id
1 'polypeptide(L)'
;MPRPWTDEDDAYLRQQYRRRTNAELGDALARSAAAVAFRLSAAGLVRRRSWTDDDDDYLRRHYDSMDNRALAKALRRSETAVARRLSSLGLRRAYRWTAQADARMTEGYELLTNAELARELGTTDAVIAHRLRALDLRRGSDEQD
;
A
#
# COMPACT_ATOMS: atom_id res chain seq x y z
N MET A 1 -31.11 -6.46 -26.91
CA MET A 1 -29.65 -6.46 -27.15
C MET A 1 -29.09 -5.13 -26.67
N PRO A 2 -28.06 -5.09 -25.82
CA PRO A 2 -27.42 -3.84 -25.43
C PRO A 2 -26.76 -3.15 -26.64
N ARG A 3 -26.86 -1.82 -26.74
CA ARG A 3 -26.22 -1.01 -27.80
C ARG A 3 -24.70 -1.27 -27.80
N PRO A 4 -24.07 -1.68 -28.91
CA PRO A 4 -22.62 -1.89 -28.98
C PRO A 4 -21.85 -0.58 -28.83
N TRP A 5 -20.64 -0.66 -28.29
CA TRP A 5 -19.70 0.47 -28.24
C TRP A 5 -19.14 0.73 -29.63
N THR A 6 -19.10 2.00 -30.05
CA THR A 6 -18.52 2.43 -31.32
C THR A 6 -17.13 3.05 -31.10
N ASP A 7 -16.36 3.19 -32.18
CA ASP A 7 -15.06 3.89 -32.13
C ASP A 7 -15.21 5.37 -31.74
N GLU A 8 -16.34 5.99 -32.11
CA GLU A 8 -16.69 7.35 -31.72
C GLU A 8 -16.96 7.46 -30.21
N ASP A 9 -17.68 6.50 -29.61
CA ASP A 9 -17.88 6.43 -28.16
C ASP A 9 -16.51 6.37 -27.45
N ASP A 10 -15.59 5.54 -27.94
CA ASP A 10 -14.26 5.39 -27.37
C ASP A 10 -13.39 6.64 -27.55
N ALA A 11 -13.45 7.28 -28.71
CA ALA A 11 -12.75 8.54 -28.98
C ALA A 11 -13.23 9.65 -28.03
N TYR A 12 -14.55 9.75 -27.83
CA TYR A 12 -15.14 10.67 -26.86
C TYR A 12 -14.66 10.37 -25.44
N LEU A 13 -14.68 9.11 -25.01
CA LEU A 13 -14.19 8.70 -23.70
C LEU A 13 -12.70 9.05 -23.53
N ARG A 14 -11.84 8.77 -24.51
CA ARG A 14 -10.39 9.11 -24.44
C ARG A 14 -10.16 10.61 -24.23
N GLN A 15 -10.99 11.46 -24.83
CA GLN A 15 -10.86 12.90 -24.72
C GLN A 15 -11.40 13.45 -23.39
N GLN A 16 -12.54 12.91 -22.93
CA GLN A 16 -13.31 13.52 -21.83
C GLN A 16 -13.15 12.82 -20.49
N TYR A 17 -12.63 11.57 -20.44
CA TYR A 17 -12.63 10.80 -19.20
C TYR A 17 -11.90 11.50 -18.05
N ARG A 18 -10.83 12.26 -18.30
CA ARG A 18 -10.11 12.97 -17.22
C ARG A 18 -10.88 14.18 -16.66
N ARG A 19 -11.78 14.76 -17.45
CA ARG A 19 -12.45 16.02 -17.13
C ARG A 19 -13.86 15.83 -16.58
N ARG A 20 -14.52 14.73 -16.94
CA ARG A 20 -15.90 14.42 -16.56
C ARG A 20 -15.97 13.19 -15.67
N THR A 21 -16.96 13.15 -14.79
CA THR A 21 -17.34 11.99 -13.98
C THR A 21 -17.93 10.89 -14.86
N ASN A 22 -18.00 9.66 -14.35
CA ASN A 22 -18.64 8.55 -15.08
C ASN A 22 -20.14 8.79 -15.32
N ALA A 23 -20.82 9.56 -14.45
CA ALA A 23 -22.21 9.94 -14.61
C ALA A 23 -22.38 10.88 -15.81
N GLU A 24 -21.62 11.99 -15.85
CA GLU A 24 -21.68 12.96 -16.95
C GLU A 24 -21.31 12.37 -18.31
N LEU A 25 -20.35 11.43 -18.34
CA LEU A 25 -20.01 10.67 -19.54
C LEU A 25 -21.14 9.70 -19.94
N GLY A 26 -21.82 9.14 -18.95
CA GLY A 26 -22.98 8.28 -19.14
C GLY A 26 -24.15 9.04 -19.76
N ASP A 27 -24.46 10.22 -19.22
CA ASP A 27 -25.50 11.10 -19.74
C ASP A 27 -25.22 11.50 -21.20
N ALA A 28 -23.97 11.85 -21.52
CA ALA A 28 -23.56 12.21 -22.88
C ALA A 28 -23.64 11.04 -23.89
N LEU A 29 -23.49 9.80 -23.44
CA LEU A 29 -23.47 8.59 -24.28
C LEU A 29 -24.77 7.77 -24.19
N ALA A 30 -25.77 8.27 -23.46
CA ALA A 30 -26.99 7.57 -23.09
C ALA A 30 -26.71 6.16 -22.49
N ARG A 31 -25.76 6.08 -21.55
CA ARG A 31 -25.38 4.85 -20.85
C ARG A 31 -25.27 5.07 -19.34
N SER A 32 -25.39 4.01 -18.56
CA SER A 32 -25.19 4.09 -17.11
C SER A 32 -23.73 4.39 -16.76
N ALA A 33 -23.51 5.06 -15.63
CA ALA A 33 -22.17 5.31 -15.10
C ALA A 33 -21.36 4.01 -14.89
N ALA A 34 -22.04 2.90 -14.55
CA ALA A 34 -21.42 1.58 -14.43
C ALA A 34 -20.94 1.03 -15.77
N ALA A 35 -21.73 1.17 -16.85
CA ALA A 35 -21.31 0.75 -18.19
C ALA A 35 -20.11 1.57 -18.69
N VAL A 36 -20.10 2.88 -18.42
CA VAL A 36 -18.94 3.75 -18.69
C VAL A 36 -17.72 3.30 -17.89
N ALA A 37 -17.87 3.02 -16.59
CA ALA A 37 -16.76 2.56 -15.75
C ALA A 37 -16.14 1.25 -16.30
N PHE A 38 -16.98 0.29 -16.67
CA PHE A 38 -16.52 -0.97 -17.27
C PHE A 38 -15.78 -0.73 -18.58
N ARG A 39 -16.32 0.13 -19.45
CA ARG A 39 -15.67 0.45 -20.74
C ARG A 39 -14.35 1.18 -20.57
N LEU A 40 -14.28 2.17 -19.67
CA LEU A 40 -13.03 2.86 -19.35
C LEU A 40 -11.97 1.87 -18.85
N SER A 41 -12.35 0.92 -18.00
CA SER A 41 -11.46 -0.15 -17.53
C SER A 41 -10.98 -1.04 -18.68
N ALA A 42 -11.88 -1.49 -19.57
CA ALA A 42 -11.55 -2.32 -20.72
C ALA A 42 -10.64 -1.59 -21.72
N ALA A 43 -10.78 -0.27 -21.85
CA ALA A 43 -9.94 0.58 -22.69
C ALA A 43 -8.64 1.05 -22.01
N GLY A 44 -8.36 0.62 -20.77
CA GLY A 44 -7.18 1.05 -20.01
C GLY A 44 -7.18 2.52 -19.57
N LEU A 45 -8.34 3.19 -19.65
CA LEU A 45 -8.51 4.61 -19.32
C LEU A 45 -8.76 4.80 -17.82
N VAL A 46 -7.66 4.73 -17.05
CA VAL A 46 -7.70 4.87 -15.59
C VAL A 46 -7.40 6.31 -15.18
N ARG A 47 -8.29 6.93 -14.39
CA ARG A 47 -8.01 8.21 -13.72
C ARG A 47 -7.03 7.98 -12.58
N ARG A 48 -5.75 8.23 -12.80
CA ARG A 48 -4.75 8.23 -11.73
C ARG A 48 -4.67 9.62 -11.12
N ARG A 49 -4.91 9.73 -9.80
CA ARG A 49 -4.60 10.96 -9.06
C ARG A 49 -3.10 11.04 -8.87
N SER A 50 -2.44 12.00 -9.52
CA SER A 50 -1.01 12.28 -9.31
C SER A 50 -0.77 12.71 -7.86
N TRP A 51 0.41 12.38 -7.33
CA TRP A 51 0.89 12.93 -6.06
C TRP A 51 1.26 14.40 -6.27
N THR A 52 0.84 15.26 -5.36
CA THR A 52 1.22 16.69 -5.35
C THR A 52 2.32 16.92 -4.32
N ASP A 53 3.00 18.06 -4.42
CA ASP A 53 4.01 18.45 -3.43
C ASP A 53 3.40 18.56 -2.03
N ASP A 54 2.16 19.05 -1.91
CA ASP A 54 1.41 19.06 -0.65
C ASP A 54 1.15 17.66 -0.08
N ASP A 55 0.81 16.68 -0.94
CA ASP A 55 0.61 15.30 -0.50
C ASP A 55 1.95 14.75 0.06
N ASP A 56 3.07 15.04 -0.60
CA ASP A 56 4.41 14.60 -0.18
C ASP A 56 4.88 15.28 1.11
N ASP A 57 4.63 16.58 1.24
CA ASP A 57 4.93 17.35 2.45
C ASP A 57 4.14 16.87 3.65
N TYR A 58 2.86 16.53 3.44
CA TYR A 58 2.04 15.91 4.47
C TYR A 58 2.65 14.56 4.90
N LEU A 59 3.06 13.72 3.95
CA LEU A 59 3.73 12.46 4.25
C LEU A 59 5.03 12.68 5.04
N ARG A 60 5.89 13.62 4.63
CA ARG A 60 7.15 13.92 5.33
C ARG A 60 6.94 14.34 6.80
N ARG A 61 5.89 15.11 7.08
CA ARG A 61 5.58 15.60 8.43
C ARG A 61 4.95 14.54 9.33
N HIS A 62 4.19 13.61 8.76
CA HIS A 62 3.32 12.73 9.53
C HIS A 62 3.66 11.24 9.44
N TYR A 63 4.62 10.82 8.60
CA TYR A 63 4.90 9.40 8.44
C TYR A 63 5.39 8.73 9.72
N ASP A 64 6.15 9.40 10.60
CA ASP A 64 6.65 8.78 11.84
C ASP A 64 5.56 8.67 12.93
N SER A 65 4.61 9.62 12.96
CA SER A 65 3.60 9.70 14.03
C SER A 65 2.28 9.00 13.69
N MET A 66 1.95 8.84 12.41
CA MET A 66 0.69 8.23 11.95
C MET A 66 0.96 6.90 11.27
N ASP A 67 0.07 5.93 11.42
CA ASP A 67 0.11 4.69 10.65
C ASP A 67 -0.31 4.91 9.18
N ASN A 68 -0.06 3.92 8.33
CA ASN A 68 -0.40 4.03 6.89
C ASN A 68 -1.90 4.18 6.66
N ARG A 69 -2.74 3.62 7.54
CA ARG A 69 -4.19 3.69 7.47
C ARG A 69 -4.70 5.11 7.71
N ALA A 70 -4.19 5.79 8.73
CA ALA A 70 -4.55 7.15 9.05
C ALA A 70 -4.04 8.12 7.96
N LEU A 71 -2.82 7.94 7.44
CA LEU A 71 -2.30 8.70 6.30
C LEU A 71 -3.17 8.50 5.05
N ALA A 72 -3.56 7.26 4.76
CA ALA A 72 -4.43 6.91 3.64
C ALA A 72 -5.80 7.59 3.74
N LYS A 73 -6.40 7.60 4.93
CA LYS A 73 -7.66 8.29 5.19
C LYS A 73 -7.52 9.81 4.98
N ALA A 74 -6.47 10.42 5.52
CA ALA A 74 -6.22 11.87 5.39
C ALA A 74 -6.03 12.29 3.93
N LEU A 75 -5.26 11.52 3.17
CA LEU A 75 -4.96 11.80 1.76
C LEU A 75 -6.01 11.26 0.80
N ARG A 76 -7.07 10.60 1.29
CA ARG A 76 -8.11 9.92 0.49
C ARG A 76 -7.50 9.00 -0.57
N ARG A 77 -6.53 8.18 -0.17
CA ARG A 77 -5.85 7.18 -1.00
C ARG A 77 -5.90 5.82 -0.32
N SER A 78 -5.50 4.76 -1.04
CA SER A 78 -5.34 3.45 -0.41
C SER A 78 -4.05 3.37 0.40
N GLU A 79 -4.03 2.51 1.42
CA GLU A 79 -2.84 2.25 2.24
C GLU A 79 -1.65 1.78 1.39
N THR A 80 -1.92 0.94 0.38
CA THR A 80 -0.89 0.47 -0.55
C THR A 80 -0.30 1.61 -1.39
N ALA A 81 -1.11 2.59 -1.79
CA ALA A 81 -0.61 3.76 -2.53
C ALA A 81 0.28 4.62 -1.64
N VAL A 82 -0.12 4.85 -0.38
CA VAL A 82 0.70 5.57 0.62
C VAL A 82 2.01 4.84 0.88
N ALA A 83 1.97 3.53 1.15
CA ALA A 83 3.18 2.73 1.41
C ALA A 83 4.18 2.78 0.24
N ARG A 84 3.69 2.68 -1.00
CA ARG A 84 4.52 2.84 -2.20
C ARG A 84 5.11 4.25 -2.30
N ARG A 85 4.34 5.28 -2.00
CA ARG A 85 4.82 6.67 -2.06
C ARG A 85 5.87 6.94 -0.99
N LEU A 86 5.63 6.52 0.25
CA LEU A 86 6.61 6.59 1.34
C LEU A 86 7.93 5.93 0.94
N SER A 87 7.88 4.73 0.35
CA SER A 87 9.07 4.04 -0.16
C SER A 87 9.80 4.86 -1.24
N SER A 88 9.08 5.45 -2.20
CA SER A 88 9.68 6.29 -3.24
C SER A 88 10.28 7.60 -2.72
N LEU A 89 9.77 8.10 -1.59
CA LEU A 89 10.30 9.29 -0.90
C LEU A 89 11.44 8.93 0.07
N GLY A 90 11.80 7.66 0.20
CA GLY A 90 12.79 7.20 1.19
C GLY A 90 12.31 7.26 2.64
N LEU A 91 11.02 7.51 2.87
CA LEU A 91 10.43 7.64 4.20
C LEU A 91 10.12 6.24 4.74
N ARG A 92 11.03 5.70 5.55
CA ARG A 92 10.87 4.39 6.19
C ARG A 92 10.77 4.56 7.70
N ARG A 93 9.79 3.90 8.31
CA ARG A 93 9.74 3.76 9.77
C ARG A 93 10.74 2.71 10.17
N ALA A 94 11.72 3.07 11.01
CA ALA A 94 12.55 2.08 11.66
C ALA A 94 11.72 1.38 12.74
N TYR A 95 11.80 0.05 12.82
CA TYR A 95 11.27 -0.67 13.97
C TYR A 95 12.08 -0.22 15.20
N ARG A 96 11.42 0.38 16.19
CA ARG A 96 12.07 0.83 17.43
C ARG A 96 12.13 -0.34 18.41
N TRP A 97 13.25 -1.03 18.42
CA TRP A 97 13.53 -2.05 19.43
C TRP A 97 13.76 -1.40 20.78
N THR A 98 13.03 -1.88 21.80
CA THR A 98 13.28 -1.51 23.19
C THR A 98 14.30 -2.47 23.79
N ALA A 99 15.06 -2.02 24.80
CA ALA A 99 15.97 -2.89 25.53
C ALA A 99 15.26 -4.11 26.14
N GLN A 100 13.99 -3.95 26.53
CA GLN A 100 13.16 -5.05 27.01
C GLN A 100 12.83 -6.07 25.91
N ALA A 101 12.50 -5.61 24.69
CA ALA A 101 12.25 -6.49 23.56
C ALA A 101 13.53 -7.25 23.17
N ASP A 102 14.69 -6.58 23.17
CA ASP A 102 15.99 -7.20 22.95
C ASP A 102 16.31 -8.25 24.03
N ALA A 103 16.13 -7.93 25.31
CA ALA A 103 16.32 -8.88 26.40
C ALA A 103 15.40 -10.09 26.25
N ARG A 104 14.12 -9.87 25.95
CA ARG A 104 13.14 -10.94 25.72
C ARG A 104 13.54 -11.84 24.56
N MET A 105 14.04 -11.26 23.46
CA MET A 105 14.56 -12.03 22.32
C MET A 105 15.77 -12.86 22.74
N THR A 106 16.75 -12.29 23.44
CA THR A 106 17.95 -13.02 23.90
C THR A 106 17.60 -14.17 24.83
N GLU A 107 16.72 -13.95 25.82
CA GLU A 107 16.28 -15.00 26.77
C GLU A 107 15.44 -16.08 26.10
N GLY A 108 14.53 -15.70 25.20
CA GLY A 108 13.65 -16.62 24.49
C GLY A 108 14.28 -17.29 23.28
N TYR A 109 15.47 -16.84 22.86
CA TYR A 109 16.07 -17.25 21.61
C TYR A 109 16.35 -18.75 21.52
N GLU A 110 16.79 -19.37 22.63
CA GLU A 110 17.08 -20.81 22.70
C GLU A 110 15.82 -21.67 22.89
N LEU A 111 14.75 -21.09 23.44
CA LEU A 111 13.56 -21.84 23.87
C LEU A 111 12.37 -21.72 22.92
N LEU A 112 12.25 -20.62 22.19
CA LEU A 112 11.12 -20.33 21.33
C LEU A 112 11.53 -20.37 19.86
N THR A 113 10.57 -20.41 18.96
CA THR A 113 10.76 -20.15 17.53
C THR A 113 10.68 -18.66 17.21
N ASN A 114 11.23 -18.24 16.06
CA ASN A 114 11.06 -16.85 15.60
C ASN A 114 9.58 -16.46 15.47
N ALA A 115 8.71 -17.41 15.12
CA ALA A 115 7.27 -17.20 15.01
C ALA A 115 6.60 -16.97 16.38
N GLU A 116 7.06 -17.67 17.42
CA GLU A 116 6.56 -17.47 18.79
C GLU A 116 7.05 -16.14 19.37
N LEU A 117 8.33 -15.80 19.19
CA LEU A 117 8.87 -14.48 19.54
C LEU A 117 8.13 -13.35 18.80
N ALA A 118 7.81 -13.55 17.52
CA ALA A 118 7.05 -12.59 16.74
C ALA A 118 5.64 -12.38 17.29
N ARG A 119 4.98 -13.47 17.71
CA ARG A 119 3.65 -13.42 18.34
C ARG A 119 3.69 -12.66 19.67
N GLU A 120 4.70 -12.92 20.51
CA GLU A 120 4.85 -12.23 21.80
C GLU A 120 5.16 -10.74 21.64
N LEU A 121 6.03 -10.38 20.68
CA LEU A 121 6.49 -9.01 20.46
C LEU A 121 5.61 -8.23 19.47
N GLY A 122 4.47 -8.79 19.06
CA GLY A 122 3.51 -8.14 18.16
C GLY A 122 4.12 -7.76 16.81
N THR A 123 5.02 -8.58 16.28
CA THR A 123 5.75 -8.32 15.03
C THR A 123 5.71 -9.54 14.10
N THR A 124 6.52 -9.55 13.03
CA THR A 124 6.66 -10.68 12.12
C THR A 124 7.96 -11.45 12.37
N ASP A 125 7.95 -12.73 12.00
CA ASP A 125 9.10 -13.63 12.04
C ASP A 125 10.32 -13.07 11.28
N ALA A 126 10.09 -12.45 10.12
CA ALA A 126 11.14 -11.81 9.33
C ALA A 126 11.79 -10.63 10.06
N VAL A 127 11.01 -9.85 10.81
CA VAL A 127 11.51 -8.71 11.59
C VAL A 127 12.32 -9.20 12.80
N ILE A 128 11.87 -10.27 13.47
CA ILE A 128 12.63 -10.95 14.54
C ILE A 128 13.95 -11.50 13.99
N ALA A 129 13.92 -12.26 12.90
CA ALA A 129 15.13 -12.84 12.31
C ALA A 129 16.16 -11.78 11.92
N HIS A 130 15.71 -10.65 11.37
CA HIS A 130 16.57 -9.51 11.07
C HIS A 130 17.19 -8.91 12.35
N ARG A 131 16.41 -8.77 13.44
CA ARG A 131 16.91 -8.23 14.70
C ARG A 131 17.88 -9.17 15.41
N LEU A 132 17.58 -10.46 15.46
CA LEU A 132 18.47 -11.47 16.03
C LEU A 132 19.85 -11.47 15.36
N ARG A 133 19.89 -11.32 14.03
CA ARG A 133 21.16 -11.14 13.29
C ARG A 133 21.93 -9.89 13.71
N ALA A 134 21.25 -8.80 14.04
CA ALA A 134 21.86 -7.58 14.54
C ALA A 134 22.31 -7.68 16.01
N LEU A 135 21.83 -8.70 16.74
CA LEU A 135 22.26 -9.07 18.09
C LEU A 135 23.29 -10.22 18.07
N ASP A 136 23.82 -10.57 16.90
CA ASP A 136 24.73 -11.72 16.67
C ASP A 136 24.17 -13.09 17.08
N LEU A 137 22.84 -13.21 17.21
CA LEU A 137 22.14 -14.47 17.48
C LEU A 137 21.73 -15.10 16.14
N ARG A 138 22.52 -16.09 15.68
CA ARG A 138 22.24 -16.85 14.44
C ARG A 138 21.83 -18.26 14.78
N ARG A 139 20.62 -18.66 14.36
CA ARG A 139 20.25 -20.07 14.42
C ARG A 139 21.09 -20.73 13.34
N GLY A 140 21.93 -21.68 13.73
CA GLY A 140 22.50 -22.60 12.76
C GLY A 140 21.32 -23.12 11.94
N SER A 141 21.43 -23.01 10.63
CA SER A 141 20.63 -23.86 9.75
C SER A 141 21.04 -25.28 10.11
N ASP A 142 20.30 -25.90 11.02
CA ASP A 142 20.38 -27.33 11.22
C ASP A 142 20.10 -27.97 9.86
N GLU A 143 21.12 -28.65 9.36
CA GLU A 143 21.04 -29.62 8.29
C GLU A 143 19.76 -30.45 8.49
N GLN A 144 18.84 -30.36 7.54
CA GLN A 144 17.81 -31.39 7.41
C GLN A 144 18.46 -32.56 6.69
N ASP A 145 18.70 -33.61 7.47
CA ASP A 145 18.85 -35.06 7.16
C ASP A 145 19.33 -35.48 5.76
#